data_AF-A0A7K4QVE0-F1
#
_entry.id   AF-A0A7K4QVE0-F1
#
_cell.length_a   1.000
_cell.length_b   1.000
_cell.length_c   1.000
_cell.angle_alpha   90.00
_cell.angle_beta   90.00
_cell.angle_gamma   90.00
#
_symmetry.space_group_name_H-M   'P 1'
#
loop_
_entity.id
_entity.type
_entity.pdbx_description
1 polymer ?
#
loop_
_entity_poly.entity_id
_entity_poly.type
_entity_poly.pdbx_seq_one_letter_code
_entity_poly.pdbx_strand_id
1 'polypeptide(L)'
;FFQKSKISTFEKMWAFMSSKPTALVKNNEEGIQRTLTADYALLMESTTIEYITQRNCNLTQIGGLIDTKGYGIGTPMGSPYRDKITIAILQLQEEDKLHVMKEKWWRGNGCPEDENKEASALGIQNIGGIFIVLAAGLVLSVFVAMVEFIYKLRKTAEREQ
;
A
#
# COMPACT_ATOMS: atom_id res chain seq x y z
N PHE A 1 -14.88 -13.55 13.68
CA PHE A 1 -13.56 -14.01 14.15
C PHE A 1 -13.10 -13.18 15.34
N PHE A 2 -12.80 -11.89 15.17
CA PHE A 2 -12.29 -11.01 16.23
C PHE A 2 -13.13 -10.99 17.51
N GLN A 3 -14.46 -10.93 17.42
CA GLN A 3 -15.36 -10.97 18.59
C GLN A 3 -15.20 -12.21 19.48
N LYS A 4 -14.83 -13.35 18.91
CA LYS A 4 -14.68 -14.63 19.63
C LYS A 4 -13.22 -15.03 19.83
N SER A 5 -12.29 -14.16 19.45
CA SER A 5 -10.86 -14.43 19.59
C SER A 5 -10.46 -14.43 21.07
N LYS A 6 -9.48 -15.25 21.44
CA LYS A 6 -8.85 -15.28 22.77
C LYS A 6 -7.42 -14.72 22.76
N ILE A 7 -7.01 -14.14 21.63
CA ILE A 7 -5.69 -13.52 21.48
C ILE A 7 -5.81 -12.07 21.92
N SER A 8 -5.04 -11.68 22.93
CA SER A 8 -5.12 -10.35 23.57
C SER A 8 -5.07 -9.19 22.58
N THR A 9 -4.22 -9.27 21.55
CA THR A 9 -4.14 -8.26 20.48
C THR A 9 -5.45 -8.15 19.69
N PHE A 10 -6.05 -9.29 19.32
CA PHE A 10 -7.29 -9.34 18.55
C PHE A 10 -8.52 -8.94 19.38
N GLU A 11 -8.51 -9.23 20.68
CA GLU A 11 -9.52 -8.73 21.61
C GLU A 11 -9.48 -7.19 21.71
N LYS A 12 -8.28 -6.59 21.80
CA LYS A 12 -8.12 -5.12 21.77
C LYS A 12 -8.59 -4.53 20.44
N MET A 13 -8.25 -5.15 19.31
CA MET A 13 -8.74 -4.74 17.99
C MET A 13 -10.27 -4.81 17.92
N TRP A 14 -10.88 -5.87 18.45
CA TRP A 14 -12.33 -5.98 18.52
C TRP A 14 -12.95 -4.90 19.39
N ALA A 15 -12.41 -4.65 20.59
CA ALA A 15 -12.88 -3.59 21.47
C ALA A 15 -12.88 -2.22 20.77
N PHE A 16 -11.82 -1.91 20.02
CA PHE A 16 -11.74 -0.71 19.20
C PHE A 16 -12.83 -0.70 18.11
N MET A 17 -12.93 -1.76 17.30
CA MET A 17 -13.95 -1.85 16.24
C MET A 17 -15.38 -1.75 16.78
N SER A 18 -15.67 -2.37 17.92
CA SER A 18 -17.01 -2.34 18.53
C SER A 18 -17.36 -0.99 19.15
N SER A 19 -16.36 -0.23 19.63
CA SER A 19 -16.57 1.10 20.20
C SER A 19 -16.85 2.18 19.14
N LYS A 20 -16.50 1.93 17.87
CA LYS A 20 -16.67 2.87 16.77
C LYS A 20 -17.64 2.29 15.74
N PRO A 21 -18.91 2.74 15.69
CA PRO A 21 -19.88 2.24 14.71
C PRO A 21 -19.42 2.42 13.27
N THR A 22 -18.63 3.47 13.01
CA THR A 22 -18.07 3.78 11.70
C THR A 22 -16.88 2.91 11.32
N ALA A 23 -16.38 2.02 12.19
CA ALA A 23 -15.28 1.11 11.83
C ALA A 23 -15.76 -0.02 10.90
N LEU A 24 -17.04 -0.39 10.99
CA LEU A 24 -17.66 -1.43 10.18
C LEU A 24 -18.42 -0.81 9.01
N VAL A 25 -18.29 -1.43 7.84
CA VAL A 25 -18.99 -1.06 6.60
C VAL A 25 -20.01 -2.13 6.22
N LYS A 26 -20.98 -1.79 5.38
CA LYS A 26 -22.05 -2.74 5.02
C LYS A 26 -21.61 -3.78 4.00
N ASN A 27 -20.70 -3.41 3.10
CA ASN A 27 -20.18 -4.28 2.04
C ASN A 27 -18.74 -3.91 1.69
N ASN A 28 -18.08 -4.78 0.91
CA ASN A 28 -16.69 -4.59 0.53
C ASN A 28 -16.49 -3.36 -0.37
N GLU A 29 -17.45 -3.04 -1.26
CA GLU A 29 -17.34 -1.90 -2.18
C GLU A 29 -17.27 -0.56 -1.43
N GLU A 30 -18.14 -0.37 -0.43
CA GLU A 30 -18.12 0.79 0.45
C GLU A 30 -16.79 0.89 1.20
N GLY A 31 -16.28 -0.24 1.69
CA GLY A 31 -14.99 -0.30 2.39
C GLY A 31 -13.80 0.01 1.48
N ILE A 32 -13.80 -0.48 0.24
CA ILE A 32 -12.79 -0.18 -0.77
C ILE A 32 -12.79 1.31 -1.08
N GLN A 33 -13.97 1.88 -1.36
CA GLN A 33 -14.08 3.29 -1.71
C GLN A 33 -13.65 4.20 -0.56
N ARG A 34 -13.96 3.81 0.68
CA ARG A 34 -13.50 4.53 1.86
C ARG A 34 -11.99 4.45 2.05
N THR A 35 -11.38 3.29 1.77
CA THR A 35 -9.92 3.11 1.82
C THR A 35 -9.22 4.01 0.81
N LEU A 36 -9.82 4.25 -0.35
CA LEU A 36 -9.28 5.14 -1.38
C LEU A 36 -9.43 6.65 -1.06
N THR A 37 -10.40 7.02 -0.23
CA THR A 37 -10.79 8.43 -0.03
C THR A 37 -10.43 8.97 1.35
N ALA A 38 -10.21 8.11 2.33
CA ALA A 38 -9.93 8.47 3.71
C ALA A 38 -8.79 7.62 4.28
N ASP A 39 -8.22 8.07 5.38
CA ASP A 39 -7.24 7.30 6.16
C ASP A 39 -7.95 6.15 6.91
N TYR A 40 -8.21 5.07 6.17
CA TYR A 40 -8.95 3.90 6.62
C TYR A 40 -8.31 2.63 6.06
N ALA A 41 -8.10 1.64 6.91
CA ALA A 41 -7.66 0.31 6.51
C ALA A 41 -8.81 -0.69 6.67
N LEU A 42 -8.99 -1.54 5.65
CA LEU A 42 -10.02 -2.56 5.62
C LEU A 42 -9.41 -3.96 5.75
N LEU A 43 -9.97 -4.78 6.65
CA LEU A 43 -9.67 -6.20 6.72
C LEU A 43 -10.62 -6.96 5.80
N MET A 44 -10.09 -7.74 4.87
CA MET A 44 -10.85 -8.49 3.88
C MET A 44 -10.18 -9.85 3.59
N GLU A 45 -10.91 -10.76 2.96
CA GLU A 45 -10.39 -12.04 2.50
C GLU A 45 -9.26 -11.87 1.48
N SER A 46 -8.19 -12.65 1.62
CA SER A 46 -6.98 -12.55 0.81
C SER A 46 -7.22 -12.69 -0.69
N THR A 47 -8.11 -13.59 -1.10
CA THR A 47 -8.48 -13.79 -2.51
C THR A 47 -9.17 -12.57 -3.11
N THR A 48 -9.96 -11.85 -2.33
CA THR A 48 -10.62 -10.61 -2.75
C THR A 48 -9.62 -9.46 -2.81
N ILE A 49 -8.70 -9.39 -1.83
CA ILE A 49 -7.59 -8.43 -1.88
C ILE A 49 -6.76 -8.64 -3.16
N GLU A 50 -6.30 -9.87 -3.41
CA GLU A 50 -5.55 -10.25 -4.63
C GLU A 50 -6.29 -9.84 -5.91
N TYR A 51 -7.60 -10.09 -5.96
CA TYR A 51 -8.42 -9.74 -7.11
C TYR A 51 -8.51 -8.23 -7.37
N ILE A 52 -8.69 -7.44 -6.29
CA ILE A 52 -8.86 -5.98 -6.36
C ILE A 52 -7.53 -5.27 -6.61
N THR A 53 -6.44 -5.68 -5.95
CA THR A 53 -5.12 -5.05 -6.13
C THR A 53 -4.56 -5.29 -7.53
N GLN A 54 -4.87 -6.42 -8.17
CA GLN A 54 -4.52 -6.64 -9.59
C GLN A 54 -5.27 -5.72 -10.57
N ARG A 55 -6.32 -5.03 -10.12
CA ARG A 55 -7.16 -4.15 -10.94
C ARG A 55 -7.07 -2.68 -10.54
N ASN A 56 -6.73 -2.40 -9.29
CA ASN A 56 -6.64 -1.06 -8.75
C ASN A 56 -5.31 -0.88 -8.03
N CYS A 57 -4.38 -0.19 -8.70
CA CYS A 57 -3.00 -0.04 -8.25
C CYS A 57 -2.85 1.01 -7.13
N ASN A 58 -3.92 1.72 -6.78
CA ASN A 58 -3.93 2.65 -5.64
C ASN A 58 -4.13 1.92 -4.30
N LEU A 59 -4.34 0.60 -4.32
CA LEU A 59 -4.53 -0.23 -3.14
C LEU A 59 -3.33 -1.16 -2.95
N THR A 60 -2.89 -1.29 -1.70
CA THR A 60 -1.78 -2.15 -1.33
C THR A 60 -2.20 -3.12 -0.24
N GLN A 61 -1.84 -4.39 -0.38
CA GLN A 61 -1.97 -5.35 0.70
C GLN A 61 -0.90 -5.07 1.78
N ILE A 62 -1.33 -4.98 3.03
CA ILE A 62 -0.44 -4.84 4.18
C ILE A 62 -0.48 -6.13 5.01
N GLY A 63 0.70 -6.70 5.26
CA GLY A 63 0.84 -7.92 6.05
C GLY A 63 0.44 -9.20 5.31
N GLY A 64 0.35 -10.29 6.07
CA GLY A 64 0.00 -11.62 5.59
C GLY A 64 -1.39 -12.08 6.03
N LEU A 65 -1.61 -13.39 5.92
CA LEU A 65 -2.83 -14.04 6.38
C LEU A 65 -2.94 -13.96 7.91
N ILE A 66 -4.04 -13.42 8.41
CA ILE A 66 -4.35 -13.34 9.85
C ILE A 66 -4.89 -14.69 10.36
N ASP A 67 -5.57 -15.43 9.49
CA ASP A 67 -6.08 -16.77 9.73
C ASP A 67 -5.95 -17.65 8.48
N THR A 68 -6.09 -18.97 8.67
CA THR A 68 -6.09 -19.94 7.57
C THR A 68 -7.50 -20.49 7.43
N LYS A 69 -8.19 -20.06 6.37
CA LYS A 69 -9.55 -20.49 6.01
C LYS A 69 -9.61 -20.84 4.54
N GLY A 70 -10.62 -21.62 4.17
CA GLY A 70 -10.91 -21.98 2.79
C GLY A 70 -12.39 -21.84 2.47
N TYR A 71 -12.71 -21.65 1.19
CA TYR A 71 -14.08 -21.71 0.69
C TYR A 71 -14.52 -23.17 0.52
N GLY A 72 -15.79 -23.44 0.79
CA GLY A 72 -16.39 -24.75 0.62
C GLY A 72 -17.84 -24.65 0.15
N ILE A 73 -18.37 -25.77 -0.34
CA ILE A 73 -19.77 -25.86 -0.80
C ILE A 73 -20.63 -26.35 0.37
N GLY A 74 -21.51 -25.48 0.87
CA GLY A 74 -22.45 -25.84 1.93
C GLY A 74 -23.58 -26.74 1.40
N THR A 75 -23.80 -27.88 2.05
CA THR A 75 -24.94 -28.77 1.77
C THR A 75 -25.81 -28.94 3.01
N PRO A 76 -27.12 -29.19 2.87
CA PRO A 76 -27.97 -29.52 4.02
C PRO A 76 -27.43 -30.72 4.81
N MET A 77 -27.65 -30.72 6.12
CA MET A 77 -27.26 -31.85 6.97
C MET A 77 -27.96 -33.13 6.49
N GLY A 78 -27.19 -34.21 6.28
CA GLY A 78 -27.72 -35.47 5.75
C GLY A 78 -27.97 -35.49 4.25
N SER A 79 -27.53 -34.48 3.49
CA SER A 79 -27.70 -34.46 2.03
C SER A 79 -26.97 -35.63 1.36
N PRO A 80 -27.65 -36.41 0.49
CA PRO A 80 -27.03 -37.50 -0.26
C PRO A 80 -26.02 -37.00 -1.32
N TYR A 81 -25.99 -35.69 -1.57
CA TYR A 81 -25.07 -35.08 -2.53
C TYR A 81 -23.72 -34.71 -1.93
N ARG A 82 -23.60 -34.63 -0.60
CA ARG A 82 -22.37 -34.20 0.06
C ARG A 82 -21.17 -35.00 -0.42
N ASP A 83 -21.28 -36.32 -0.38
CA ASP A 83 -20.15 -37.20 -0.71
C ASP A 83 -19.82 -37.15 -2.21
N LYS A 84 -20.85 -37.05 -3.08
CA LYS A 84 -20.66 -36.87 -4.53
C LYS A 84 -19.95 -35.56 -4.86
N ILE A 85 -20.34 -34.46 -4.21
CA ILE A 85 -19.71 -33.15 -4.40
C ILE A 85 -18.27 -33.17 -3.89
N THR A 86 -18.01 -33.77 -2.73
CA THR A 86 -16.65 -33.91 -2.20
C THR A 86 -15.75 -34.68 -3.17
N ILE A 87 -16.20 -35.82 -3.71
CA ILE A 87 -15.44 -36.59 -4.70
C ILE A 87 -15.17 -35.77 -5.95
N ALA A 88 -16.17 -35.04 -6.46
CA ALA A 88 -16.00 -34.18 -7.64
C ALA A 88 -14.99 -33.04 -7.39
N ILE A 89 -15.00 -32.42 -6.21
CA ILE A 89 -14.01 -31.39 -5.85
C ILE A 89 -12.59 -31.99 -5.83
N LEU A 90 -12.43 -33.18 -5.25
CA LEU A 90 -11.14 -33.86 -5.21
C LEU A 90 -10.62 -34.18 -6.62
N GLN A 91 -11.48 -34.65 -7.52
CA GLN A 91 -11.12 -34.87 -8.93
C GLN A 91 -10.70 -33.58 -9.63
N LEU A 92 -11.44 -32.48 -9.42
CA LEU A 92 -11.07 -31.17 -9.99
C LEU A 92 -9.74 -30.64 -9.45
N GLN A 93 -9.40 -30.96 -8.20
CA GLN A 93 -8.13 -30.59 -7.59
C GLN A 93 -6.98 -31.47 -8.10
N GLU A 94 -7.19 -32.77 -8.23
CA GLU A 94 -6.20 -33.73 -8.76
C GLU A 94 -5.85 -33.43 -10.23
N GLU A 95 -6.84 -33.02 -11.02
CA GLU A 95 -6.67 -32.61 -12.42
C GLU A 95 -6.21 -31.14 -12.57
N ASP A 96 -5.91 -30.44 -11.46
CA ASP A 96 -5.48 -29.04 -11.41
C ASP A 96 -6.45 -28.03 -12.07
N LYS A 97 -7.69 -28.45 -12.35
CA LYS A 97 -8.72 -27.61 -12.98
C LYS A 97 -9.07 -26.38 -12.15
N LEU A 98 -9.03 -26.52 -10.82
CA LEU A 98 -9.29 -25.39 -9.91
C LEU A 98 -8.23 -24.30 -10.04
N HIS A 99 -6.96 -24.67 -10.22
CA HIS A 99 -5.88 -23.70 -10.42
C HIS A 99 -6.01 -22.99 -11.77
N VAL A 100 -6.25 -23.74 -12.85
CA VAL A 100 -6.50 -23.19 -14.20
C VAL A 100 -7.68 -22.20 -14.16
N MET A 101 -8.76 -22.53 -13.45
CA MET A 101 -9.87 -21.61 -13.25
C MET A 101 -9.45 -20.38 -12.45
N LYS A 102 -8.70 -20.54 -11.36
CA LYS A 102 -8.18 -19.40 -10.58
C LYS A 102 -7.40 -18.45 -11.49
N GLU A 103 -6.39 -18.95 -12.21
CA GLU A 103 -5.56 -18.11 -13.07
C GLU A 103 -6.40 -17.37 -14.12
N LYS A 104 -7.35 -18.07 -14.74
CA LYS A 104 -8.25 -17.50 -15.76
C LYS A 104 -9.11 -16.36 -15.21
N TRP A 105 -9.64 -16.49 -14.00
CA TRP A 105 -10.57 -15.51 -13.43
C TRP A 105 -9.89 -14.41 -12.61
N TRP A 106 -8.73 -14.71 -12.01
CA TRP A 106 -8.01 -13.76 -11.17
C TRP A 106 -7.11 -12.84 -11.98
N ARG A 107 -6.37 -13.34 -13.00
CA ARG A 107 -5.42 -12.55 -13.80
C ARG A 107 -6.03 -11.19 -14.18
N GLY A 108 -5.52 -10.14 -13.55
CA GLY A 108 -5.80 -8.76 -13.91
C GLY A 108 -4.68 -8.22 -14.79
N ASN A 109 -5.04 -7.61 -15.92
CA ASN A 109 -4.12 -6.86 -16.77
C ASN A 109 -4.00 -5.39 -16.32
N GLY A 110 -4.41 -5.07 -15.09
CA GLY A 110 -4.72 -3.71 -14.68
C GLY A 110 -3.55 -2.93 -14.09
N CYS A 111 -2.58 -3.63 -13.51
CA CYS A 111 -1.43 -3.00 -12.87
C CYS A 111 -0.14 -3.56 -13.46
N PRO A 112 0.88 -2.71 -13.70
CA PRO A 112 2.21 -3.21 -13.99
C PRO A 112 2.63 -4.12 -12.83
N GLU A 113 3.20 -5.28 -13.13
CA GLU A 113 3.88 -6.07 -12.09
C GLU A 113 4.88 -5.12 -11.42
N ASP A 114 4.80 -4.99 -10.09
CA ASP A 114 5.79 -4.26 -9.31
C ASP A 114 7.14 -4.95 -9.56
N GLU A 115 7.87 -4.50 -10.57
CA GLU A 115 9.27 -4.79 -10.81
C GLU A 115 10.05 -4.28 -9.62
N ASN A 116 10.08 -5.08 -8.56
CA ASN A 116 10.88 -4.89 -7.36
C ASN A 116 10.73 -3.51 -6.70
N LYS A 117 10.48 -3.54 -5.40
CA LYS A 117 10.81 -2.42 -4.51
C LYS A 117 12.34 -2.26 -4.44
N GLU A 118 13.01 -2.02 -5.56
CA GLU A 118 14.31 -1.37 -5.53
C GLU A 118 14.07 -0.03 -4.84
N ALA A 119 14.74 0.14 -3.70
CA ALA A 119 14.65 1.35 -2.90
C ALA A 119 14.64 2.55 -3.84
N SER A 120 13.56 3.36 -3.83
CA SER A 120 13.40 4.49 -4.74
C SER A 120 14.73 5.23 -4.80
N ALA A 121 15.44 5.10 -5.93
CA ALA A 121 16.75 5.70 -6.09
C ALA A 121 16.59 7.17 -5.70
N LEU A 122 17.33 7.64 -4.69
CA LEU A 122 17.10 8.94 -4.07
C LEU A 122 16.97 10.01 -5.15
N GLY A 123 15.73 10.35 -5.49
CA GLY A 123 15.45 11.24 -6.59
C GLY A 123 16.00 12.62 -6.28
N ILE A 124 16.26 13.41 -7.32
CA ILE A 124 16.69 14.81 -7.21
C ILE A 124 15.80 15.61 -6.25
N GLN A 125 14.55 15.20 -6.01
CA GLN A 125 13.65 15.79 -5.01
C GLN A 125 14.19 15.74 -3.56
N ASN A 126 14.93 14.71 -3.18
CA ASN A 126 15.52 14.59 -1.83
C ASN A 126 16.92 15.23 -1.73
N ILE A 127 17.66 15.35 -2.85
CA ILE A 127 19.03 15.89 -2.91
C ILE A 127 19.05 17.36 -3.40
N GLY A 128 17.95 17.87 -3.92
CA GLY A 128 17.82 19.21 -4.51
C GLY A 128 18.18 20.35 -3.55
N GLY A 129 18.00 20.14 -2.24
CA GLY A 129 18.41 21.10 -1.21
C GLY A 129 19.91 21.43 -1.25
N ILE A 130 20.77 20.44 -1.56
CA ILE A 130 22.23 20.63 -1.61
C ILE A 130 22.61 21.57 -2.77
N PHE A 131 21.98 21.38 -3.94
CA PHE A 131 22.22 22.23 -5.11
C PHE A 131 21.76 23.68 -4.89
N ILE A 132 20.64 23.87 -4.19
CA ILE A 132 20.14 25.22 -3.85
C ILE A 132 21.11 25.94 -2.91
N VAL A 133 21.60 25.26 -1.86
CA VAL A 133 22.57 25.84 -0.92
C VAL A 133 23.88 26.18 -1.63
N LEU A 134 24.38 25.31 -2.52
CA LEU A 134 25.57 25.56 -3.33
C LEU A 134 25.41 26.81 -4.21
N ALA A 135 24.30 26.93 -4.93
CA ALA A 135 24.05 28.08 -5.80
C ALA A 135 23.93 29.38 -5.01
N ALA A 136 23.21 29.37 -3.88
CA ALA A 136 23.07 30.53 -3.00
C ALA A 136 24.42 30.97 -2.42
N GLY A 137 25.24 30.02 -1.96
CA GLY A 137 26.59 30.31 -1.45
C GLY A 137 27.50 30.95 -2.51
N LEU A 138 27.41 30.47 -3.76
CA LEU A 138 28.19 31.00 -4.87
C LEU A 138 27.80 32.45 -5.19
N VAL A 139 26.50 32.74 -5.29
CA VAL A 139 25.99 34.11 -5.51
C VAL A 139 26.39 35.05 -4.38
N LEU A 140 26.26 34.60 -3.12
CA LEU A 140 26.59 35.41 -1.95
C LEU A 140 28.10 35.75 -1.92
N SER A 141 28.95 34.78 -2.28
CA SER A 141 30.40 34.98 -2.34
C SER A 141 30.80 36.05 -3.36
N VAL A 142 30.18 36.03 -4.56
CA VAL A 142 30.44 37.00 -5.62
C VAL A 142 29.98 38.39 -5.20
N PHE A 143 28.83 38.48 -4.52
CA PHE A 143 28.33 39.76 -4.02
C PHE A 143 29.25 40.39 -2.97
N VAL A 144 29.72 39.59 -2.00
CA VAL A 144 30.69 40.06 -0.99
C VAL A 144 31.98 40.53 -1.63
N ALA A 145 32.53 39.77 -2.58
CA ALA A 145 33.75 40.15 -3.30
C ALA A 145 33.60 41.47 -4.06
N MET A 146 32.45 41.71 -4.71
CA MET A 146 32.17 42.99 -5.37
C MET A 146 32.11 44.15 -4.37
N VAL A 147 31.43 43.97 -3.24
CA VAL A 147 31.32 45.02 -2.21
C VAL A 147 32.70 45.38 -1.64
N GLU A 148 33.52 44.40 -1.31
CA GLU A 148 34.89 44.63 -0.82
C GLU A 148 35.77 45.34 -1.85
N PHE A 149 35.66 44.96 -3.13
CA PHE A 149 36.40 45.58 -4.21
C PHE A 149 36.06 47.07 -4.36
N ILE A 150 34.76 47.41 -4.34
CA ILE A 150 34.30 48.80 -4.40
C ILE A 150 34.76 49.59 -3.17
N TYR A 151 34.70 48.99 -1.97
CA TYR A 151 35.12 49.65 -0.73
C TYR A 151 36.63 49.94 -0.72
N LYS A 152 37.45 48.98 -1.17
CA LYS A 152 38.90 49.19 -1.34
C LYS A 152 39.19 50.28 -2.35
N LEU A 153 38.53 50.27 -3.51
CA LEU A 153 38.74 51.30 -4.54
C LEU A 153 38.40 52.70 -4.03
N ARG A 154 37.28 52.87 -3.32
CA ARG A 154 36.91 54.16 -2.70
C ARG A 154 37.93 54.61 -1.65
N LYS A 155 38.35 53.70 -0.78
CA LYS A 155 39.31 54.02 0.29
C LYS A 155 40.71 54.34 -0.26
N THR A 156 41.12 53.72 -1.37
CA THR A 156 42.39 54.05 -2.03
C THR A 156 42.29 55.42 -2.72
N ALA A 157 41.17 55.72 -3.40
CA ALA A 157 40.93 57.04 -4.00
C ALA A 157 40.89 58.18 -2.95
N GLU A 158 40.35 57.93 -1.76
CA GLU A 158 40.35 58.90 -0.64
C GLU A 158 41.73 59.07 0.03
N ARG A 159 42.68 58.14 -0.15
CA ARG A 159 44.05 58.24 0.38
C ARG A 159 45.03 58.91 -0.57
N GLU A 160 44.68 59.03 -1.84
CA GLU A 160 45.52 59.64 -2.89
C GLU A 160 45.16 61.12 -3.17
N GLN A 161 44.28 61.73 -2.37
CA GLN A 161 44.06 63.19 -2.28
C GLN A 161 44.63 63.75 -0.98
#